data_AF-A0A2M8PJJ7-F1
#
_entry.id   AF-A0A2M8PJJ7-F1
#
_cell.length_a   1.000
_cell.length_b   1.000
_cell.length_c   1.000
_cell.angle_alpha   90.00
_cell.angle_beta   90.00
_cell.angle_gamma   90.00
#
_symmetry.space_group_name_H-M   'P 1'
#
loop_
_entity.id
_entity.type
_entity.pdbx_description
1 polymer ?
#
loop_
_entity_poly.entity_id
_entity_poly.type
_entity_poly.pdbx_seq_one_letter_code
_entity_poly.pdbx_strand_id
1 'polypeptide(L)' 'MFLSGSWDHSIKIWHLPTGKLQQTLAGDAAHKGRVNGIAVHPNDKTFVSASADNTIKIWRLP' A
#
# COMPACT_ATOMS: atom_id res chain seq x y z
N MET A 1 -3.20 -9.22 6.87
CA MET A 1 -3.93 -7.97 6.51
C MET A 1 -4.33 -8.03 5.04
N PHE A 2 -5.16 -7.12 4.53
CA PHE A 2 -5.32 -6.92 3.08
C PHE A 2 -4.80 -5.56 2.65
N LEU A 3 -4.16 -5.53 1.48
CA LEU A 3 -3.63 -4.32 0.86
C LEU A 3 -4.21 -4.17 -0.55
N SER A 4 -4.50 -2.94 -0.94
CA SER A 4 -4.92 -2.62 -2.30
C SER A 4 -4.22 -1.35 -2.78
N GLY A 5 -3.69 -1.39 -4.01
CA GLY A 5 -3.17 -0.22 -4.71
C GLY A 5 -4.22 0.33 -5.66
N SER A 6 -4.23 1.65 -5.85
CA SER A 6 -5.21 2.34 -6.70
C SER A 6 -4.54 3.27 -7.72
N TRP A 7 -5.29 3.60 -8.76
CA TRP A 7 -4.89 4.58 -9.76
C TRP A 7 -4.93 6.02 -9.23
N ASP A 8 -5.53 6.24 -8.05
CA ASP A 8 -5.48 7.51 -7.30
C ASP A 8 -4.16 7.72 -6.54
N HIS A 9 -3.17 6.86 -6.80
CA HIS A 9 -1.82 6.87 -6.21
C HIS A 9 -1.76 6.46 -4.73
N SER A 10 -2.89 6.04 -4.16
CA SER A 10 -2.97 5.59 -2.78
C SER A 10 -2.81 4.08 -2.61
N ILE A 11 -2.41 3.69 -1.40
CA ILE A 11 -2.46 2.31 -0.93
C ILE A 11 -3.40 2.28 0.28
N LYS A 12 -4.34 1.34 0.29
CA LYS A 12 -5.28 1.15 1.41
C LYS A 12 -4.97 -0.14 2.15
N ILE A 13 -5.10 -0.06 3.48
CA ILE A 13 -4.85 -1.16 4.41
C ILE A 13 -6.15 -1.51 5.11
N TRP A 14 -6.48 -2.80 5.10
CA TRP A 14 -7.78 -3.30 5.53
C TRP A 14 -7.64 -4.31 6.66
N HIS A 15 -8.48 -4.14 7.68
CA HIS A 15 -8.70 -5.14 8.70
C HIS A 15 -9.65 -6.21 8.15
N LEU A 16 -9.08 -7.39 7.87
CA LEU A 16 -9.77 -8.49 7.23
C LEU A 16 -11.05 -8.94 7.95
N PRO A 17 -11.02 -9.30 9.25
CA PRO A 17 -12.20 -9.84 9.92
C PRO A 17 -13.41 -8.90 9.93
N THR A 18 -13.18 -7.58 9.91
CA THR A 18 -14.26 -6.59 9.98
C THR A 18 -14.51 -5.85 8.68
N GLY A 19 -13.70 -6.09 7.63
CA GLY A 19 -13.74 -5.34 6.38
C GLY A 19 -13.48 -3.83 6.52
N LYS A 20 -12.92 -3.38 7.66
CA LYS A 20 -12.76 -1.95 7.94
C LYS A 20 -11.46 -1.42 7.33
N LEU A 21 -11.53 -0.24 6.72
CA LEU A 21 -10.35 0.50 6.29
C LEU A 21 -9.60 0.98 7.54
N GLN A 22 -8.37 0.51 7.72
CA GLN A 22 -7.52 0.90 8.85
C GLN A 22 -6.71 2.16 8.53
N GLN A 23 -6.14 2.21 7.33
CA GLN A 23 -5.25 3.29 6.93
C GLN A 23 -5.29 3.50 5.42
N THR A 24 -5.13 4.76 4.99
CA THR A 24 -4.85 5.12 3.60
C THR A 24 -3.48 5.81 3.57
N LEU A 25 -2.56 5.27 2.80
CA LEU A 25 -1.26 5.86 2.50
C LEU A 25 -1.44 6.75 1.27
N ALA A 26 -1.52 8.07 1.50
CA ALA A 26 -1.73 9.10 0.50
C ALA A 26 -0.90 10.35 0.85
N GLY A 27 -0.91 11.37 -0.02
CA GLY A 27 -0.18 12.62 0.18
C GLY A 27 1.33 12.47 -0.09
N ASP A 28 2.15 13.28 0.60
CA ASP A 28 3.58 13.44 0.27
C ASP A 28 4.40 12.15 0.37
N ALA A 29 4.01 11.24 1.27
CA ALA A 29 4.69 9.96 1.45
C ALA A 29 4.31 8.92 0.37
N ALA A 30 3.19 9.12 -0.34
CA ALA A 30 2.66 8.16 -1.30
C ALA A 30 3.40 8.18 -2.64
N HIS A 31 2.93 7.35 -3.55
CA HIS A 31 3.37 7.39 -4.94
C HIS A 31 2.83 8.64 -5.63
N LYS A 32 3.55 9.12 -6.64
CA LYS A 32 3.11 10.24 -7.51
C LYS A 32 2.39 9.75 -8.76
N GLY A 33 2.25 8.44 -8.91
CA GLY A 33 1.60 7.76 -10.03
C GLY A 33 0.86 6.52 -9.58
N ARG A 34 0.13 5.90 -10.52
CA ARG A 34 -0.73 4.74 -10.28
C ARG A 34 0.03 3.60 -9.61
N VAL A 35 -0.55 3.01 -8.57
CA VAL A 35 0.02 1.82 -7.93
C VAL A 35 -0.41 0.59 -8.73
N ASN A 36 0.55 -0.10 -9.31
CA ASN A 36 0.29 -1.20 -10.25
C ASN A 36 0.55 -2.58 -9.64
N GLY A 37 1.24 -2.65 -8.50
CA GLY A 37 1.54 -3.91 -7.84
C GLY A 37 1.87 -3.73 -6.37
N ILE A 38 1.52 -4.74 -5.58
CA ILE A 38 1.81 -4.84 -4.15
C ILE A 38 2.26 -6.27 -3.86
N ALA A 39 3.33 -6.41 -3.07
CA ALA A 39 3.77 -7.70 -2.54
C ALA A 39 4.02 -7.59 -1.03
N VAL A 40 3.50 -8.57 -0.28
CA VAL A 40 3.60 -8.62 1.18
C VAL A 40 4.69 -9.59 1.59
N HIS A 41 5.55 -9.18 2.52
CA HIS A 41 6.51 -10.10 3.12
C HIS A 41 5.82 -10.94 4.21
N PRO A 42 6.11 -12.25 4.35
CA PRO A 42 5.36 -13.17 5.23
C PRO A 42 5.37 -12.80 6.72
N ASN A 43 6.25 -11.89 7.16
CA ASN A 43 6.27 -11.42 8.54
C ASN A 43 5.19 -10.37 8.88
N ASP A 44 4.25 -10.11 7.96
CA ASP A 44 3.07 -9.25 8.10
C ASP A 44 3.33 -7.79 8.54
N LYS A 45 4.59 -7.35 8.57
CA LYS A 45 4.97 -5.99 8.99
C LYS A 45 5.65 -5.18 7.90
N THR A 46 5.91 -5.79 6.75
CA THR A 46 6.60 -5.14 5.63
C THR A 46 5.95 -5.54 4.33
N PHE A 47 5.77 -4.54 3.45
CA PHE A 47 5.32 -4.77 2.09
C PHE A 47 6.01 -3.80 1.13
N VAL A 48 5.99 -4.13 -0.14
CA VAL A 48 6.53 -3.30 -1.21
C VAL A 48 5.44 -2.95 -2.21
N SER A 49 5.52 -1.76 -2.78
CA SER A 49 4.61 -1.29 -3.83
C SER A 49 5.39 -0.78 -5.04
N ALA A 50 4.89 -1.08 -6.23
CA ALA A 50 5.42 -0.60 -7.50
C ALA A 50 4.43 0.38 -8.15
N SER A 51 4.93 1.46 -8.73
CA SER A 51 4.12 2.52 -9.31
C SER A 51 4.59 2.98 -10.69
N ALA A 52 3.65 3.57 -11.44
CA ALA A 52 3.92 4.28 -12.68
C ALA A 52 4.78 5.56 -12.49
N ASP A 53 5.07 5.97 -11.26
CA ASP A 53 6.02 7.06 -10.97
C ASP A 53 7.50 6.64 -11.08
N ASN A 54 7.77 5.46 -11.66
CA ASN A 54 9.10 4.85 -11.79
C ASN A 54 9.78 4.51 -10.46
N THR A 55 9.01 4.37 -9.37
CA THR A 55 9.55 4.00 -8.06
C THR A 55 8.97 2.71 -7.51
N ILE A 56 9.77 2.07 -6.65
CA ILE A 56 9.34 1.05 -5.71
C ILE A 56 9.47 1.66 -4.31
N LYS A 57 8.44 1.52 -3.47
CA LYS A 57 8.47 1.94 -2.06
C LYS A 57 8.39 0.74 -1.14
N ILE A 58 9.15 0.79 -0.05
CA ILE A 58 9.12 -0.17 1.04
C ILE A 58 8.36 0.47 2.21
N TRP A 59 7.37 -0.25 2.72
CA TRP A 59 6.53 0.21 3.80
C TRP A 59 6.72 -0.69 5.02
N ARG A 60 6.82 -0.07 6.20
CA ARG A 60 6.77 -0.77 7.48
C ARG A 60 5.55 -0.32 8.23
N LEU A 61 4.77 -1.29 8.69
CA LEU A 61 3.64 -1.01 9.56
C LEU A 61 4.12 -0.93 11.01
N PRO A 62 3.46 -0.11 11.85
CA PRO A 62 3.74 -0.06 13.28
C PRO A 62 3.65 -1.44 13.94
#